data_AF-A0A537C8V2-F1
#
_entry.id   AF-A0A537C8V2-F1
#
_cell.length_a   1.000
_cell.length_b   1.000
_cell.length_c   1.000
_cell.angle_alpha   90.00
_cell.angle_beta   90.00
_cell.angle_gamma   90.00
#
_symmetry.space_group_name_H-M   'P 1'
#
loop_
_entity.id
_entity.type
_entity.pdbx_description
1 polymer ?
#
loop_
_entity_poly.entity_id
_entity_poly.type
_entity_poly.pdbx_seq_one_letter_code
_entity_poly.pdbx_strand_id
1 'polypeptide(L)'
;MFRSVVCLAGGVGAARFLDGLAQVYPPEKVTAIVNTGDDLDYLGVHISPDIDIVTYTLAGIVDKEKGYGISGDTYNCMAQLERYSAETWFRVGDRDFATHLLRTAFLQQGFSQSELTEKIRMFLGVKVRILPMTDQMVATKIKTSAGLLDFQEYFVKRKFEDNVEDVSYEGASIATPAPGVVESIEKSEVIILCPSNPILSIGPILAIPGIRNALAKTKGRILGISPIVGGRSIKGPLDRIMRHLGLEVSPLGVAQLYKGLLRGFVIDDVDKALASKINGLGMKVASTQTSPVGRRHPRAGGNSLTRNFAIIPVKGLLDSKSRLSRSLNPRDKKKLILAMLKDVLSAVEESELFNRVLVVSPDPTVAEEANLPHGSFLHQEGQGLNAGVRQSTHFALGEKASSVAVILADIPLLESRDLKELYSMGDTVPRVVLSPSLKAGTNILVREPPNAIGPSYGRWSFSTHLRAAQKTGAAVYSLSNPRLSFDVDTPEDLITMRRQDPQGKTHTARCLQEMTLHVMARSSR
;
A
#
# COMPACT_ATOMS: atom_id res chain seq x y z
N MET A 1 -21.01 9.93 27.27
CA MET A 1 -19.76 9.99 26.46
C MET A 1 -18.61 10.17 27.43
N PHE A 2 -17.50 9.43 27.27
CA PHE A 2 -16.35 9.54 28.19
C PHE A 2 -15.83 10.99 28.25
N ARG A 3 -15.20 11.39 29.35
CA ARG A 3 -14.62 12.71 29.57
C ARG A 3 -13.27 12.86 28.87
N SER A 4 -12.50 11.78 28.78
CA SER A 4 -11.18 11.74 28.15
C SER A 4 -10.84 10.34 27.64
N VAL A 5 -10.18 10.27 26.48
CA VAL A 5 -9.69 9.04 25.87
C VAL A 5 -8.19 9.18 25.62
N VAL A 6 -7.41 8.23 26.10
CA VAL A 6 -5.98 8.13 25.79
C VAL A 6 -5.76 7.03 24.76
N CYS A 7 -4.93 7.30 23.76
CA CYS A 7 -4.53 6.32 22.76
C CYS A 7 -3.02 6.11 22.82
N LEU A 8 -2.55 4.87 22.97
CA LEU A 8 -1.16 4.52 22.73
C LEU A 8 -0.99 4.24 21.25
N ALA A 9 -0.12 5.00 20.58
CA ALA A 9 -0.10 5.13 19.14
C ALA A 9 1.32 5.00 18.57
N GLY A 10 1.43 4.36 17.41
CA GLY A 10 2.62 4.37 16.59
C GLY A 10 2.32 3.83 15.18
N GLY A 11 3.01 4.35 14.20
CA GLY A 11 2.85 4.06 12.78
C GLY A 11 1.51 4.49 12.17
N VAL A 12 1.38 4.17 10.88
CA VAL A 12 0.24 4.52 10.02
C VAL A 12 -1.08 3.93 10.54
N GLY A 13 -1.04 2.75 11.19
CA GLY A 13 -2.24 2.10 11.76
C GLY A 13 -2.90 2.95 12.84
N ALA A 14 -2.12 3.47 13.78
CA ALA A 14 -2.62 4.39 14.81
C ALA A 14 -3.08 5.72 14.21
N ALA A 15 -2.33 6.30 13.27
CA ALA A 15 -2.69 7.57 12.64
C ALA A 15 -4.10 7.51 11.99
N ARG A 16 -4.40 6.42 11.26
CA ARG A 16 -5.73 6.18 10.67
C ARG A 16 -6.81 5.96 11.71
N PHE A 17 -6.51 5.22 12.78
CA PHE A 17 -7.45 5.01 13.87
C PHE A 17 -7.79 6.35 14.57
N LEU A 18 -6.79 7.18 14.84
CA LEU A 18 -6.96 8.49 15.47
C LEU A 18 -7.76 9.44 14.58
N ASP A 19 -7.52 9.45 13.26
CA ASP A 19 -8.32 10.21 12.30
C ASP A 19 -9.80 9.80 12.32
N GLY A 20 -10.08 8.49 12.28
CA GLY A 20 -11.44 7.97 12.41
C GLY A 20 -12.07 8.31 13.77
N LEU A 21 -11.32 8.21 14.86
CA LEU A 21 -11.79 8.55 16.20
C LEU A 21 -12.13 10.04 16.32
N ALA A 22 -11.28 10.93 15.77
CA ALA A 22 -11.48 12.38 15.78
C ALA A 22 -12.74 12.83 15.02
N GLN A 23 -13.25 12.01 14.09
CA GLN A 23 -14.49 12.27 13.34
C GLN A 23 -15.75 11.90 14.14
N VAL A 24 -15.66 10.96 15.09
CA VAL A 24 -16.81 10.43 15.84
C VAL A 24 -16.79 10.77 17.33
N TYR A 25 -15.68 11.30 17.82
CA TYR A 25 -15.48 11.70 19.21
C TYR A 25 -14.78 13.06 19.26
N PRO A 26 -15.13 13.97 20.21
CA PRO A 26 -14.55 15.29 20.28
C PRO A 26 -13.01 15.23 20.33
N PRO A 27 -12.29 15.72 19.30
CA PRO A 27 -10.84 15.53 19.20
C PRO A 27 -10.08 16.18 20.35
N GLU A 28 -10.59 17.27 20.92
CA GLU A 28 -10.00 17.97 22.07
C GLU A 28 -10.01 17.13 23.36
N LYS A 29 -10.76 16.02 23.38
CA LYS A 29 -10.81 15.05 24.48
C LYS A 29 -9.96 13.80 24.23
N VAL A 30 -9.23 13.75 23.12
CA VAL A 30 -8.33 12.65 22.77
C VAL A 30 -6.88 13.07 23.02
N THR A 31 -6.14 12.24 23.75
CA THR A 31 -4.69 12.36 23.89
C THR A 31 -4.02 11.14 23.27
N ALA A 32 -3.18 11.34 22.27
CA ALA A 32 -2.31 10.31 21.71
C ALA A 32 -0.94 10.36 22.39
N ILE A 33 -0.54 9.26 23.03
CA ILE A 33 0.83 9.04 23.51
C ILE A 33 1.53 8.25 22.40
N VAL A 34 2.49 8.88 21.74
CA VAL A 34 3.07 8.43 20.49
C VAL A 34 4.47 7.87 20.72
N ASN A 35 4.74 6.74 20.08
CA ASN A 35 6.04 6.10 20.02
C ASN A 35 7.13 7.07 19.53
N THR A 36 8.27 7.07 20.19
CA THR A 36 9.51 7.73 19.73
C THR A 36 10.67 6.75 19.58
N GLY A 37 10.39 5.43 19.67
CA GLY A 37 11.37 4.36 19.46
C GLY A 37 11.93 4.29 18.04
N ASP A 38 11.26 4.96 17.10
CA ASP A 38 11.58 5.00 15.68
C ASP A 38 12.30 6.30 15.29
N ASP A 39 12.51 7.20 16.26
CA ASP A 39 13.20 8.47 16.08
C ASP A 39 14.68 8.24 15.78
N LEU A 40 15.24 9.08 14.91
CA LEU A 40 16.61 8.94 14.44
C LEU A 40 17.20 10.29 14.03
N ASP A 41 18.51 10.38 14.14
CA ASP A 41 19.29 11.45 13.51
C ASP A 41 19.79 10.97 12.14
N TYR A 42 19.40 11.68 11.09
CA TYR A 42 19.75 11.34 9.72
C TYR A 42 20.02 12.61 8.90
N LEU A 43 21.12 12.63 8.14
CA LEU A 43 21.56 13.79 7.35
C LEU A 43 21.66 15.10 8.19
N GLY A 44 22.01 14.97 9.47
CA GLY A 44 22.16 16.10 10.39
C GLY A 44 20.85 16.68 10.93
N VAL A 45 19.71 16.01 10.70
CA VAL A 45 18.41 16.40 11.28
C VAL A 45 17.80 15.27 12.11
N HIS A 46 17.06 15.66 13.14
CA HIS A 46 16.28 14.77 13.98
C HIS A 46 14.89 14.53 13.38
N ILE A 47 14.58 13.25 13.14
CA ILE A 47 13.35 12.80 12.49
C ILE A 47 12.56 11.98 13.51
N SER A 48 11.24 12.24 13.59
CA SER A 48 10.35 11.56 14.53
C SER A 48 9.15 10.97 13.79
N PRO A 49 9.34 9.83 13.09
CA PRO A 49 8.40 9.34 12.07
C PRO A 49 6.98 9.13 12.59
N ASP A 50 6.84 8.59 13.79
CA ASP A 50 5.54 8.29 14.39
C ASP A 50 4.80 9.55 14.88
N ILE A 51 5.53 10.52 15.44
CA ILE A 51 4.98 11.85 15.76
C ILE A 51 4.51 12.54 14.48
N ASP A 52 5.35 12.53 13.45
CA ASP A 52 5.10 13.23 12.19
C ASP A 52 3.92 12.62 11.45
N ILE A 53 3.85 11.30 11.30
CA ILE A 53 2.73 10.65 10.60
C ILE A 53 1.39 10.84 11.30
N VAL A 54 1.36 10.77 12.64
CA VAL A 54 0.14 11.03 13.41
C VAL A 54 -0.29 12.48 13.22
N THR A 55 0.65 13.43 13.33
CA THR A 55 0.38 14.85 13.20
C THR A 55 -0.10 15.20 11.79
N TYR A 56 0.58 14.75 10.73
CA TYR A 56 0.23 15.03 9.35
C TYR A 56 -1.09 14.41 8.93
N THR A 57 -1.40 13.21 9.45
CA THR A 57 -2.69 12.56 9.18
C THR A 57 -3.84 13.36 9.79
N LEU A 58 -3.72 13.74 11.07
CA LEU A 58 -4.74 14.52 11.77
C LEU A 58 -4.87 15.96 11.24
N ALA A 59 -3.80 16.51 10.67
CA ALA A 59 -3.82 17.80 9.98
C ALA A 59 -4.43 17.73 8.57
N GLY A 60 -4.70 16.52 8.05
CA GLY A 60 -5.22 16.32 6.70
C GLY A 60 -4.22 16.59 5.58
N ILE A 61 -2.92 16.66 5.89
CA ILE A 61 -1.84 16.97 4.93
C ILE A 61 -0.99 15.76 4.55
N VAL A 62 -1.24 14.58 5.14
CA VAL A 62 -0.52 13.35 4.82
C VAL A 62 -0.68 12.97 3.33
N ASP A 63 0.40 12.49 2.70
CA ASP A 63 0.33 11.86 1.39
C ASP A 63 -0.45 10.54 1.50
N LYS A 64 -1.71 10.55 1.07
CA LYS A 64 -2.61 9.38 1.16
C LYS A 64 -2.19 8.24 0.22
N GLU A 65 -1.45 8.54 -0.85
CA GLU A 65 -0.99 7.54 -1.83
C GLU A 65 0.17 6.72 -1.25
N LYS A 66 1.20 7.41 -0.73
CA LYS A 66 2.33 6.75 -0.05
C LYS A 66 1.93 6.21 1.32
N GLY A 67 1.00 6.89 1.98
CA GLY A 67 0.58 6.61 3.35
C GLY A 67 1.53 7.16 4.41
N TYR A 68 2.52 7.96 4.03
CA TYR A 68 3.46 8.68 4.90
C TYR A 68 4.03 9.92 4.19
N GLY A 69 4.58 10.87 4.95
CA GLY A 69 5.07 12.15 4.43
C GLY A 69 3.94 13.12 4.07
N ILE A 70 4.29 14.26 3.47
CA ILE A 70 3.36 15.35 3.16
C ILE A 70 2.83 15.23 1.71
N SER A 71 1.54 15.48 1.52
CA SER A 71 0.88 15.47 0.22
C SER A 71 1.44 16.54 -0.71
N GLY A 72 1.80 16.13 -1.93
CA GLY A 72 2.37 17.01 -2.95
C GLY A 72 3.80 17.47 -2.66
N ASP A 73 4.51 16.76 -1.78
CA ASP A 73 5.91 17.07 -1.48
C ASP A 73 6.85 16.70 -2.63
N THR A 74 7.95 17.43 -2.75
CA THR A 74 9.02 17.21 -3.72
C THR A 74 10.23 16.57 -3.05
N TYR A 75 11.21 16.12 -3.82
CA TYR A 75 12.43 15.46 -3.30
C TYR A 75 13.68 16.07 -3.92
N ASN A 76 13.69 17.39 -4.14
CA ASN A 76 14.79 18.06 -4.81
C ASN A 76 16.06 18.05 -3.95
N CYS A 77 15.92 18.21 -2.63
CA CYS A 77 17.03 18.09 -1.68
C CYS A 77 17.65 16.69 -1.77
N MET A 78 16.83 15.64 -1.71
CA MET A 78 17.29 14.25 -1.82
C MET A 78 17.98 13.98 -3.17
N ALA A 79 17.40 14.46 -4.28
CA ALA A 79 18.00 14.31 -5.60
C ALA A 79 19.35 15.03 -5.71
N GLN A 80 19.52 16.18 -5.05
CA GLN A 80 20.80 16.88 -5.03
C GLN A 80 21.82 16.18 -4.12
N LEU A 81 21.41 15.63 -2.98
CA LEU A 81 22.26 14.83 -2.10
C LEU A 81 22.78 13.57 -2.81
N GLU A 82 21.95 12.91 -3.61
CA GLU A 82 22.35 11.79 -4.47
C GLU A 82 23.45 12.19 -5.46
N ARG A 83 23.38 13.39 -6.03
CA ARG A 83 24.45 13.92 -6.91
C ARG A 83 25.76 14.17 -6.18
N TYR A 84 25.73 14.39 -4.87
CA TYR A 84 26.91 14.46 -4.01
C TYR A 84 27.33 13.09 -3.46
N SER A 85 26.74 12.00 -3.94
CA SER A 85 27.01 10.63 -3.47
C SER A 85 26.69 10.40 -1.98
N ALA A 86 25.78 11.19 -1.40
CA ALA A 86 25.28 10.93 -0.06
C ALA A 86 24.31 9.73 -0.07
N GLU A 87 24.30 8.96 1.02
CA GLU A 87 23.30 7.90 1.18
C GLU A 87 21.91 8.51 1.41
N THR A 88 20.94 8.20 0.54
CA THR A 88 19.55 8.72 0.58
C THR A 88 18.49 7.64 0.76
N TRP A 89 18.84 6.52 1.40
CA TRP A 89 17.94 5.38 1.58
C TRP A 89 16.69 5.72 2.40
N PHE A 90 16.76 6.71 3.30
CA PHE A 90 15.60 7.26 3.99
C PHE A 90 15.14 8.54 3.27
N ARG A 91 14.12 8.42 2.41
CA ARG A 91 13.65 9.53 1.57
C ARG A 91 12.78 10.52 2.36
N VAL A 92 13.30 11.72 2.56
CA VAL A 92 12.56 12.85 3.16
C VAL A 92 12.12 13.82 2.05
N GLY A 93 10.86 14.25 2.08
CA GLY A 93 10.37 15.27 1.14
C GLY A 93 10.84 16.68 1.52
N ASP A 94 10.85 17.65 0.60
CA ASP A 94 11.39 18.99 0.85
C ASP A 94 10.58 19.76 1.93
N ARG A 95 9.25 19.60 1.96
CA ARG A 95 8.37 20.18 3.00
C ARG A 95 8.49 19.41 4.32
N ASP A 96 8.62 18.10 4.25
CA ASP A 96 8.86 17.24 5.41
C ASP A 96 10.19 17.60 6.09
N PHE A 97 11.24 17.79 5.29
CA PHE A 97 12.57 18.20 5.72
C PHE A 97 12.56 19.53 6.47
N ALA A 98 11.67 20.47 6.10
CA ALA A 98 11.50 21.72 6.85
C ALA A 98 11.02 21.47 8.30
N THR A 99 10.18 20.46 8.53
CA THR A 99 9.77 20.06 9.89
C THR A 99 10.98 19.57 10.69
N HIS A 100 11.81 18.72 10.08
CA HIS A 100 12.99 18.15 10.75
C HIS A 100 14.07 19.19 11.02
N LEU A 101 14.31 20.12 10.08
CA LEU A 101 15.22 21.26 10.28
C LEU A 101 14.78 22.11 11.48
N LEU A 102 13.49 22.46 11.52
CA LEU A 102 12.95 23.26 12.62
C LEU A 102 13.07 22.52 13.96
N ARG A 103 12.67 21.23 14.00
CA ARG A 103 12.79 20.38 15.19
C ARG A 103 14.23 20.36 15.69
N THR A 104 15.17 20.07 14.81
CA THR A 104 16.61 19.99 15.14
C THR A 104 17.13 21.30 15.70
N ALA A 105 16.80 22.42 15.04
CA ALA A 105 17.26 23.74 15.46
C ALA A 105 16.77 24.12 16.87
N PHE A 106 15.54 23.72 17.24
CA PHE A 106 15.02 23.95 18.58
C PHE A 106 15.55 22.97 19.62
N LEU A 107 15.72 21.69 19.28
CA LEU A 107 16.36 20.72 20.18
C LEU A 107 17.77 21.20 20.56
N GLN A 108 18.53 21.74 19.60
CA GLN A 108 19.84 22.35 19.84
C GLN A 108 19.80 23.61 20.73
N GLN A 109 18.64 24.27 20.82
CA GLN A 109 18.40 25.41 21.73
C GLN A 109 17.90 24.97 23.11
N GLY A 110 17.79 23.65 23.36
CA GLY A 110 17.37 23.10 24.65
C GLY A 110 15.86 22.93 24.81
N PHE A 111 15.06 23.09 23.76
CA PHE A 111 13.66 22.71 23.78
C PHE A 111 13.54 21.18 23.85
N SER A 112 12.51 20.72 24.55
CA SER A 112 12.16 19.30 24.63
C SER A 112 11.36 18.82 23.41
N GLN A 113 11.33 17.52 23.19
CA GLN A 113 10.54 16.90 22.13
C GLN A 113 9.04 17.15 22.30
N SER A 114 8.56 17.18 23.55
CA SER A 114 7.16 17.45 23.90
C SER A 114 6.75 18.89 23.59
N GLU A 115 7.60 19.88 23.89
CA GLU A 115 7.37 21.28 23.51
C GLU A 115 7.31 21.46 21.99
N LEU A 116 8.18 20.77 21.24
CA LEU A 116 8.20 20.85 19.79
C LEU A 116 7.03 20.15 19.14
N THR A 117 6.65 18.98 19.65
CA THR A 117 5.44 18.26 19.24
C THR A 117 4.22 19.16 19.42
N GLU A 118 4.08 19.81 20.58
CA GLU A 118 2.97 20.73 20.85
C GLU A 118 2.98 21.93 19.90
N LYS A 119 4.14 22.54 19.67
CA LYS A 119 4.29 23.68 18.76
C LYS A 119 3.90 23.34 17.32
N ILE A 120 4.36 22.19 16.80
CA ILE A 120 4.03 21.73 15.45
C ILE A 120 2.55 21.36 15.36
N ARG A 121 2.00 20.65 16.36
CA ARG A 121 0.58 20.31 16.46
C ARG A 121 -0.31 21.55 16.38
N MET A 122 -0.01 22.57 17.19
CA MET A 122 -0.76 23.84 17.20
C MET A 122 -0.68 24.57 15.86
N PHE A 123 0.53 24.64 15.27
CA PHE A 123 0.73 25.29 13.97
C PHE A 123 -0.09 24.63 12.86
N LEU A 124 -0.20 23.31 12.87
CA LEU A 124 -0.98 22.53 11.90
C LEU A 124 -2.48 22.42 12.25
N GLY A 125 -2.94 23.09 13.32
CA GLY A 125 -4.35 23.09 13.71
C GLY A 125 -4.88 21.74 14.19
N VAL A 126 -4.01 20.84 14.63
CA VAL A 126 -4.40 19.49 15.07
C VAL A 126 -5.02 19.57 16.47
N LYS A 127 -6.28 19.16 16.60
CA LYS A 127 -7.05 19.28 17.85
C LYS A 127 -6.80 18.17 18.87
N VAL A 128 -6.49 16.96 18.40
CA VAL A 128 -6.07 15.84 19.26
C VAL A 128 -4.75 16.23 19.93
N ARG A 129 -4.64 16.06 21.25
CA ARG A 129 -3.38 16.30 21.96
C ARG A 129 -2.40 15.19 21.61
N ILE A 130 -1.18 15.55 21.20
CA ILE A 130 -0.12 14.58 20.84
C ILE A 130 1.02 14.76 21.83
N LEU A 131 1.38 13.67 22.51
CA LEU A 131 2.48 13.61 23.46
C LEU A 131 3.48 12.56 22.98
N PRO A 132 4.78 12.86 22.87
CA PRO A 132 5.77 11.80 22.74
C PRO A 132 5.76 10.94 24.02
N MET A 133 6.11 9.66 23.89
CA MET A 133 6.18 8.77 25.07
C MET A 133 7.24 9.24 26.08
N THR A 134 8.33 9.84 25.61
CA THR A 134 9.41 10.44 26.41
C THR A 134 10.06 11.59 25.63
N ASP A 135 10.72 12.49 26.36
CA ASP A 135 11.62 13.50 25.77
C ASP A 135 13.06 13.00 25.61
N GLN A 136 13.36 11.80 26.12
CA GLN A 136 14.69 11.19 26.06
C GLN A 136 14.80 10.25 24.86
N MET A 137 16.03 10.04 24.37
CA MET A 137 16.25 9.07 23.29
C MET A 137 15.96 7.66 23.78
N VAL A 138 15.05 6.99 23.08
CA VAL A 138 14.78 5.56 23.17
C VAL A 138 14.84 5.02 21.75
N ALA A 139 15.67 4.01 21.50
CA ALA A 139 15.86 3.48 20.16
C ALA A 139 15.45 2.01 20.09
N THR A 140 14.53 1.69 19.17
CA THR A 140 14.20 0.30 18.83
C THR A 140 15.38 -0.31 18.06
N LYS A 141 15.96 -1.37 18.60
CA LYS A 141 17.06 -2.13 17.99
C LYS A 141 16.58 -3.52 17.59
N ILE A 142 17.00 -3.95 16.40
CA ILE A 142 16.64 -5.24 15.79
C ILE A 142 17.89 -6.10 15.74
N LYS A 143 17.89 -7.22 16.48
CA LYS A 143 18.97 -8.20 16.41
C LYS A 143 18.73 -9.15 15.24
N THR A 144 19.75 -9.32 14.42
CA THR A 144 19.74 -10.24 13.27
C THR A 144 21.07 -10.98 13.21
N SER A 145 21.14 -12.00 12.35
CA SER A 145 22.41 -12.69 12.05
C SER A 145 23.50 -11.77 11.48
N ALA A 146 23.13 -10.62 10.90
CA ALA A 146 24.07 -9.61 10.40
C ALA A 146 24.55 -8.62 11.48
N GLY A 147 24.02 -8.72 12.71
CA GLY A 147 24.32 -7.82 13.81
C GLY A 147 23.09 -7.10 14.36
N LEU A 148 23.34 -6.14 15.25
CA LEU A 148 22.33 -5.26 15.83
C LEU A 148 22.11 -4.06 14.91
N LEU A 149 20.87 -3.88 14.46
CA LEU A 149 20.48 -2.84 13.49
C LEU A 149 19.59 -1.80 14.16
N ASP A 150 19.70 -0.55 13.70
CA ASP A 150 18.69 0.48 13.96
C ASP A 150 17.38 0.11 13.26
N PHE A 151 16.25 0.47 13.88
CA PHE A 151 14.93 0.12 13.34
C PHE A 151 14.73 0.64 11.91
N GLN A 152 15.08 1.89 11.62
CA GLN A 152 14.90 2.44 10.26
C GLN A 152 15.85 1.79 9.24
N GLU A 153 17.03 1.34 9.66
CA GLU A 153 17.92 0.59 8.77
C GLU A 153 17.27 -0.75 8.41
N TYR A 154 16.81 -1.51 9.41
CA TYR A 154 16.08 -2.75 9.18
C TYR A 154 14.82 -2.53 8.32
N PHE A 155 14.01 -1.53 8.65
CA PHE A 155 12.70 -1.33 8.05
C PHE A 155 12.76 -0.71 6.66
N VAL A 156 13.57 0.33 6.46
CA VAL A 156 13.64 1.10 5.20
C VAL A 156 14.78 0.63 4.32
N LYS A 157 16.03 0.65 4.83
CA LYS A 157 17.22 0.31 4.02
C LYS A 157 17.20 -1.17 3.59
N ARG A 158 16.88 -2.05 4.53
CA ARG A 158 16.88 -3.52 4.34
C ARG A 158 15.48 -4.10 4.08
N LYS A 159 14.47 -3.24 3.98
CA LYS A 159 13.07 -3.61 3.63
C LYS A 159 12.52 -4.76 4.47
N PHE A 160 12.90 -4.81 5.75
CA PHE A 160 12.48 -5.82 6.74
C PHE A 160 12.64 -7.27 6.24
N GLU A 161 13.65 -7.54 5.40
CA GLU A 161 13.91 -8.86 4.83
C GLU A 161 14.73 -9.77 5.77
N ASP A 162 15.51 -9.18 6.69
CA ASP A 162 16.32 -9.94 7.64
C ASP A 162 15.49 -10.73 8.65
N ASN A 163 15.99 -11.92 9.00
CA ASN A 163 15.43 -12.70 10.10
C ASN A 163 15.71 -12.00 11.44
N VAL A 164 14.65 -11.78 12.21
CA VAL A 164 14.70 -11.08 13.49
C VAL A 164 14.90 -12.10 14.61
N GLU A 165 16.02 -12.01 15.30
CA GLU A 165 16.35 -12.88 16.43
C GLU A 165 15.84 -12.33 17.76
N ASP A 166 15.86 -11.00 17.91
CA ASP A 166 15.40 -10.30 19.12
C ASP A 166 15.07 -8.83 18.79
N VAL A 167 14.25 -8.21 19.66
CA VAL A 167 13.93 -6.77 19.60
C VAL A 167 14.13 -6.17 20.99
N SER A 168 14.93 -5.12 21.07
CA SER A 168 15.22 -4.41 22.32
C SER A 168 15.00 -2.91 22.18
N TYR A 169 14.74 -2.23 23.31
CA TYR A 169 14.51 -0.78 23.35
C TYR A 169 15.61 -0.11 24.16
N GLU A 170 16.65 0.35 23.48
CA GLU A 170 17.81 0.98 24.12
C GLU A 170 17.39 2.31 24.76
N GLY A 171 17.85 2.56 25.99
CA GLY A 171 17.49 3.77 26.76
C GLY A 171 16.15 3.69 27.50
N ALA A 172 15.24 2.77 27.13
CA ALA A 172 13.89 2.73 27.69
C ALA A 172 13.85 2.52 29.22
N SER A 173 14.77 1.73 29.78
CA SER A 173 14.81 1.40 31.21
C SER A 173 15.14 2.59 32.12
N ILE A 174 15.81 3.62 31.58
CA ILE A 174 16.19 4.84 32.30
C ILE A 174 15.41 6.06 31.83
N ALA A 175 14.60 5.91 30.78
CA ALA A 175 13.73 6.97 30.27
C ALA A 175 12.58 7.25 31.24
N THR A 176 12.16 8.51 31.27
CA THR A 176 11.02 8.99 32.03
C THR A 176 9.89 9.41 31.07
N PRO A 177 8.62 9.25 31.46
CA PRO A 177 7.51 9.69 30.61
C PRO A 177 7.57 11.19 30.33
N ALA A 178 7.24 11.61 29.11
CA ALA A 178 7.20 13.03 28.77
C ALA A 178 6.15 13.79 29.63
N PRO A 179 6.27 15.11 29.79
CA PRO A 179 5.30 15.93 30.50
C PRO A 179 3.85 15.67 30.03
N GLY A 180 2.97 15.40 31.00
CA GLY A 180 1.55 15.13 30.76
C GLY A 180 1.18 13.69 30.39
N VAL A 181 2.14 12.79 30.13
CA VAL A 181 1.87 11.39 29.78
C VAL A 181 1.20 10.63 30.93
N VAL A 182 1.83 10.62 32.12
CA VAL A 182 1.31 9.94 33.32
C VAL A 182 -0.04 10.54 33.73
N GLU A 183 -0.12 11.86 33.79
CA GLU A 183 -1.36 12.58 34.12
C GLU A 183 -2.51 12.20 33.19
N SER A 184 -2.25 12.11 31.88
CA SER A 184 -3.26 11.72 30.89
C SER A 184 -3.75 10.30 31.13
N ILE A 185 -2.84 9.35 31.42
CA ILE A 185 -3.18 7.96 31.74
C ILE A 185 -4.03 7.87 33.00
N GLU A 186 -3.64 8.56 34.07
CA GLU A 186 -4.34 8.51 35.36
C GLU A 186 -5.74 9.15 35.32
N LYS A 187 -5.90 10.22 34.54
CA LYS A 187 -7.18 10.94 34.39
C LYS A 187 -8.10 10.34 33.32
N SER A 188 -7.62 9.39 32.53
CA SER A 188 -8.41 8.79 31.45
C SER A 188 -9.43 7.78 31.95
N GLU A 189 -10.63 7.78 31.36
CA GLU A 189 -11.64 6.75 31.64
C GLU A 189 -11.42 5.51 30.76
N VAL A 190 -10.85 5.72 29.58
CA VAL A 190 -10.54 4.68 28.60
C VAL A 190 -9.16 4.93 28.00
N ILE A 191 -8.37 3.86 27.92
CA ILE A 191 -7.08 3.81 27.26
C ILE A 191 -7.19 2.81 26.12
N ILE A 192 -6.83 3.23 24.91
CA ILE A 192 -6.89 2.40 23.70
C ILE A 192 -5.47 2.13 23.23
N LEU A 193 -5.09 0.87 23.16
CA LEU A 193 -3.93 0.44 22.39
C LEU A 193 -4.39 0.34 20.94
N CYS A 194 -3.93 1.30 20.12
CA CYS A 194 -4.28 1.36 18.70
C CYS A 194 -3.90 0.07 17.96
N PRO A 195 -4.48 -0.21 16.78
CA PRO A 195 -4.13 -1.36 15.93
C PRO A 195 -2.75 -1.16 15.27
N SER A 196 -1.72 -1.07 16.10
CA SER A 196 -0.32 -0.84 15.77
C SER A 196 0.50 -2.10 16.05
N ASN A 197 1.76 -2.12 15.62
CA ASN A 197 2.64 -3.25 15.90
C ASN A 197 2.88 -3.37 17.43
N PRO A 198 2.52 -4.50 18.08
CA PRO A 198 2.68 -4.67 19.52
C PRO A 198 4.14 -4.66 19.97
N ILE A 199 5.07 -4.99 19.08
CA ILE A 199 6.50 -5.11 19.37
C ILE A 199 7.24 -3.83 18.96
N LEU A 200 6.96 -3.29 17.76
CA LEU A 200 7.70 -2.15 17.23
C LEU A 200 7.10 -0.79 17.59
N SER A 201 5.78 -0.71 17.79
CA SER A 201 5.10 0.58 17.99
C SER A 201 4.61 0.76 19.43
N ILE A 202 3.90 -0.24 19.97
CA ILE A 202 3.39 -0.18 21.35
C ILE A 202 4.45 -0.65 22.36
N GLY A 203 5.31 -1.59 21.96
CA GLY A 203 6.39 -2.13 22.78
C GLY A 203 7.31 -1.07 23.39
N PRO A 204 7.86 -0.12 22.61
CA PRO A 204 8.73 0.94 23.16
C PRO A 204 8.02 1.80 24.21
N ILE A 205 6.74 2.12 23.99
CA ILE A 205 5.92 2.90 24.93
C ILE A 205 5.78 2.14 26.27
N LEU A 206 5.51 0.84 26.21
CA LEU A 206 5.34 -0.01 27.39
C LEU A 206 6.67 -0.34 28.09
N ALA A 207 7.80 -0.18 27.40
CA ALA A 207 9.12 -0.41 27.96
C ALA A 207 9.55 0.68 28.95
N ILE A 208 8.95 1.87 28.90
CA ILE A 208 9.22 2.98 29.83
C ILE A 208 8.57 2.68 31.20
N PRO A 209 9.36 2.54 32.28
CA PRO A 209 8.85 2.12 33.58
C PRO A 209 7.73 3.02 34.13
N GLY A 210 7.87 4.34 33.95
CA GLY A 210 6.85 5.30 34.41
C GLY A 210 5.50 5.13 33.71
N ILE A 211 5.50 4.83 32.41
CA ILE A 211 4.27 4.58 31.64
C ILE A 211 3.65 3.25 32.07
N ARG A 212 4.46 2.19 32.16
CA ARG A 212 3.99 0.87 32.61
C ARG A 212 3.37 0.92 34.00
N ASN A 213 3.99 1.64 34.93
CA ASN A 213 3.50 1.84 36.28
C ASN A 213 2.18 2.63 36.30
N ALA A 214 2.05 3.67 35.48
CA ALA A 214 0.81 4.43 35.36
C ALA A 214 -0.33 3.57 34.82
N LEU A 215 -0.07 2.76 33.78
CA LEU A 215 -1.04 1.82 33.22
C LEU A 215 -1.46 0.73 34.21
N ALA A 216 -0.54 0.25 35.06
CA ALA A 216 -0.86 -0.75 36.08
C ALA A 216 -1.74 -0.19 37.22
N LYS A 217 -1.61 1.11 37.52
CA LYS A 217 -2.34 1.78 38.63
C LYS A 217 -3.62 2.49 38.18
N THR A 218 -3.79 2.75 36.89
CA THR A 218 -4.95 3.48 36.38
C THR A 218 -6.26 2.74 36.68
N LYS A 219 -7.31 3.51 36.94
CA LYS A 219 -8.69 3.01 37.06
C LYS A 219 -9.39 2.95 35.69
N GLY A 220 -8.79 3.56 34.66
CA GLY A 220 -9.29 3.56 33.29
C GLY A 220 -9.33 2.15 32.70
N ARG A 221 -10.28 1.92 31.79
CA ARG A 221 -10.37 0.64 31.08
C ARG A 221 -9.37 0.62 29.93
N ILE A 222 -8.43 -0.32 29.97
CA ILE A 222 -7.46 -0.51 28.90
C ILE A 222 -8.06 -1.50 27.88
N LEU A 223 -8.25 -1.02 26.65
CA LEU A 223 -8.79 -1.75 25.52
C LEU A 223 -7.72 -1.86 24.44
N GLY A 224 -7.66 -2.97 23.73
CA GLY A 224 -6.79 -3.12 22.56
C GLY A 224 -7.59 -3.43 21.30
N ILE A 225 -7.01 -3.12 20.15
CA ILE A 225 -7.55 -3.49 18.83
C ILE A 225 -6.50 -4.33 18.12
N SER A 226 -6.88 -5.49 17.60
CA SER A 226 -5.95 -6.37 16.91
C SER A 226 -5.39 -5.72 15.64
N PRO A 227 -4.07 -5.68 15.44
CA PRO A 227 -3.43 -5.30 14.18
C PRO A 227 -3.33 -6.47 13.19
N ILE A 228 -3.71 -7.69 13.61
CA ILE A 228 -3.74 -8.91 12.80
C ILE A 228 -5.19 -9.26 12.46
N VAL A 229 -5.43 -9.60 11.20
CA VAL A 229 -6.71 -10.03 10.66
C VAL A 229 -6.51 -11.29 9.83
N GLY A 230 -7.19 -12.38 10.17
CA GLY A 230 -7.12 -13.65 9.44
C GLY A 230 -5.71 -14.24 9.35
N GLY A 231 -4.90 -14.05 10.39
CA GLY A 231 -3.51 -14.53 10.45
C GLY A 231 -2.48 -13.70 9.66
N ARG A 232 -2.83 -12.48 9.24
CA ARG A 232 -1.92 -11.55 8.55
C ARG A 232 -1.96 -10.16 9.18
N SER A 233 -0.84 -9.45 9.15
CA SER A 233 -0.80 -8.02 9.51
C SER A 233 -1.50 -7.19 8.42
N ILE A 234 -2.19 -6.12 8.81
CA ILE A 234 -2.81 -5.19 7.83
C ILE A 234 -1.72 -4.41 7.07
N LYS A 235 -0.68 -3.98 7.79
CA LYS A 235 0.50 -3.30 7.24
C LYS A 235 1.74 -3.62 8.06
N GLY A 236 2.90 -3.59 7.40
CA GLY A 236 4.20 -3.73 8.04
C GLY A 236 4.53 -5.17 8.46
N PRO A 237 5.73 -5.37 9.05
CA PRO A 237 6.36 -6.69 9.20
C PRO A 237 5.91 -7.48 10.42
N LEU A 238 4.78 -7.13 11.06
CA LEU A 238 4.37 -7.74 12.33
C LEU A 238 4.26 -9.27 12.24
N ASP A 239 3.61 -9.77 11.19
CA ASP A 239 3.43 -11.20 10.98
C ASP A 239 4.76 -11.95 10.81
N ARG A 240 5.74 -11.34 10.13
CA ARG A 240 7.10 -11.88 9.99
C ARG A 240 7.84 -11.86 11.31
N ILE A 241 7.84 -10.73 12.01
CA ILE A 241 8.54 -10.57 13.29
C ILE A 241 8.00 -11.56 14.32
N MET A 242 6.67 -11.68 14.44
CA MET A 242 6.07 -12.67 15.33
C MET A 242 6.51 -14.09 14.98
N ARG A 243 6.51 -14.45 13.69
CA ARG A 243 6.99 -15.77 13.24
C ARG A 243 8.46 -16.00 13.57
N HIS A 244 9.34 -15.02 13.36
CA HIS A 244 10.77 -15.14 13.66
C HIS A 244 11.02 -15.30 15.16
N LEU A 245 10.25 -14.61 16.00
CA LEU A 245 10.32 -14.70 17.46
C LEU A 245 9.56 -15.91 18.04
N GLY A 246 9.06 -16.83 17.20
CA GLY A 246 8.33 -18.02 17.65
C GLY A 246 6.95 -17.73 18.25
N LEU A 247 6.38 -16.55 17.97
CA LEU A 247 5.06 -16.13 18.44
C LEU A 247 3.95 -16.53 17.45
N GLU A 248 2.76 -16.82 17.99
CA GLU A 248 1.59 -17.15 17.18
C GLU A 248 1.12 -15.93 16.35
N VAL A 249 1.10 -16.04 15.02
CA VAL A 249 0.62 -14.97 14.13
C VAL A 249 -0.91 -14.98 14.08
N SER A 250 -1.55 -14.44 15.11
CA SER A 250 -3.00 -14.33 15.23
C SER A 250 -3.40 -13.23 16.21
N PRO A 251 -4.67 -12.80 16.23
CA PRO A 251 -5.19 -11.96 17.32
C PRO A 251 -4.99 -12.59 18.70
N LEU A 252 -4.99 -13.93 18.81
CA LEU A 252 -4.71 -14.62 20.06
C LEU A 252 -3.25 -14.43 20.50
N GLY A 253 -2.29 -14.55 19.57
CA GLY A 253 -0.88 -14.27 19.87
C GLY A 253 -0.64 -12.82 20.31
N VAL A 254 -1.31 -11.85 19.68
CA VAL A 254 -1.27 -10.45 20.12
C VAL A 254 -1.88 -10.28 21.52
N ALA A 255 -3.03 -10.92 21.78
CA ALA A 255 -3.65 -10.89 23.10
C ALA A 255 -2.76 -11.51 24.19
N GLN A 256 -1.95 -12.53 23.87
CA GLN A 256 -0.98 -13.09 24.80
C GLN A 256 0.11 -12.08 25.19
N LEU A 257 0.60 -11.26 24.25
CA LEU A 257 1.57 -10.20 24.52
C LEU A 257 1.04 -9.14 25.50
N TYR A 258 -0.28 -8.92 25.49
CA TYR A 258 -0.94 -7.96 26.37
C TYR A 258 -1.66 -8.59 27.57
N LYS A 259 -1.40 -9.86 27.86
CA LYS A 259 -2.02 -10.58 28.97
C LYS A 259 -1.78 -9.83 30.29
N GLY A 260 -2.86 -9.64 31.05
CA GLY A 260 -2.84 -8.90 32.33
C GLY A 260 -2.92 -7.38 32.20
N LEU A 261 -2.72 -6.81 31.00
CA LEU A 261 -2.87 -5.37 30.74
C LEU A 261 -4.28 -5.04 30.25
N LEU A 262 -4.78 -5.74 29.22
CA LEU A 262 -6.07 -5.42 28.60
C LEU A 262 -7.25 -5.96 29.40
N ARG A 263 -8.32 -5.16 29.47
CA ARG A 263 -9.65 -5.56 29.96
C ARG A 263 -10.61 -5.92 28.84
N GLY A 264 -10.38 -5.37 27.65
CA GLY A 264 -11.14 -5.70 26.45
C GLY A 264 -10.25 -5.72 25.21
N PHE A 265 -10.66 -6.51 24.23
CA PHE A 265 -9.92 -6.66 22.98
C PHE A 265 -10.90 -6.75 21.81
N VAL A 266 -10.67 -5.92 20.80
CA VAL A 266 -11.46 -5.90 19.57
C VAL A 266 -10.69 -6.68 18.51
N ILE A 267 -11.34 -7.68 17.93
CA ILE A 267 -10.81 -8.48 16.82
C ILE A 267 -11.70 -8.34 15.60
N ASP A 268 -11.19 -8.74 14.44
CA ASP A 268 -11.99 -8.77 13.23
C ASP A 268 -13.04 -9.88 13.26
N ASP A 269 -14.16 -9.70 12.57
CA ASP A 269 -15.20 -10.73 12.45
C ASP A 269 -14.68 -12.02 11.80
N VAL A 270 -13.67 -11.94 10.93
CA VAL A 270 -13.04 -13.14 10.36
C VAL A 270 -12.34 -14.02 11.40
N ASP A 271 -11.97 -13.44 12.55
CA ASP A 271 -11.26 -14.09 13.65
C ASP A 271 -12.17 -14.40 14.85
N LYS A 272 -13.49 -14.21 14.72
CA LYS A 272 -14.49 -14.42 15.79
C LYS A 272 -14.37 -15.79 16.48
N ALA A 273 -13.93 -16.82 15.76
CA ALA A 273 -13.68 -18.16 16.32
C ALA A 273 -12.61 -18.18 17.43
N LEU A 274 -11.71 -17.20 17.48
CA LEU A 274 -10.67 -17.05 18.51
C LEU A 274 -11.19 -16.38 19.80
N ALA A 275 -12.39 -15.79 19.78
CA ALA A 275 -12.91 -15.00 20.90
C ALA A 275 -12.95 -15.78 22.21
N SER A 276 -13.39 -17.05 22.19
CA SER A 276 -13.45 -17.89 23.39
C SER A 276 -12.06 -18.15 23.99
N LYS A 277 -11.04 -18.34 23.16
CA LYS A 277 -9.65 -18.55 23.62
C LYS A 277 -9.08 -17.27 24.25
N ILE A 278 -9.34 -16.11 23.63
CA ILE A 278 -8.89 -14.81 24.13
C ILE A 278 -9.63 -14.44 25.43
N ASN A 279 -10.93 -14.77 25.54
CA ASN A 279 -11.67 -14.63 26.80
C ASN A 279 -11.01 -15.40 27.95
N GLY A 280 -10.43 -16.58 27.65
CA GLY A 280 -9.64 -17.36 28.60
C GLY A 280 -8.37 -16.66 29.11
N LEU A 281 -7.90 -15.59 28.46
CA LEU A 281 -6.79 -14.75 28.93
C LEU A 281 -7.24 -13.63 29.89
N GLY A 282 -8.54 -13.53 30.19
CA GLY A 282 -9.11 -12.51 31.09
C GLY A 282 -9.56 -11.22 30.40
N MET A 283 -9.65 -11.22 29.07
CA MET A 283 -10.08 -10.07 28.26
C MET A 283 -11.50 -10.25 27.77
N LYS A 284 -12.34 -9.21 27.80
CA LYS A 284 -13.64 -9.25 27.09
C LYS A 284 -13.44 -9.02 25.60
N VAL A 285 -13.87 -9.96 24.77
CA VAL A 285 -13.71 -9.85 23.32
C VAL A 285 -14.97 -9.29 22.65
N ALA A 286 -14.78 -8.32 21.76
CA ALA A 286 -15.76 -7.93 20.77
C ALA A 286 -15.21 -8.23 19.37
N SER A 287 -16.08 -8.73 18.48
CA SER A 287 -15.75 -8.83 17.05
C SER A 287 -16.52 -7.76 16.28
N THR A 288 -15.84 -7.13 15.34
CA THR A 288 -16.43 -6.19 14.37
C THR A 288 -15.51 -6.10 13.17
N GLN A 289 -15.94 -5.43 12.11
CA GLN A 289 -15.05 -5.11 10.99
C GLN A 289 -13.96 -4.13 11.46
N THR A 290 -12.72 -4.62 11.60
CA THR A 290 -11.53 -3.84 12.02
C THR A 290 -10.58 -3.54 10.87
N SER A 291 -10.71 -4.29 9.78
CA SER A 291 -10.03 -4.01 8.52
C SER A 291 -11.04 -3.63 7.44
N PRO A 292 -10.67 -2.77 6.48
CA PRO A 292 -11.38 -2.68 5.21
C PRO A 292 -11.49 -4.06 4.51
N VAL A 293 -10.59 -5.00 4.85
CA VAL A 293 -10.61 -6.41 4.45
C VAL A 293 -11.69 -7.16 5.25
N GLY A 294 -12.95 -6.78 5.05
CA GLY A 294 -14.10 -7.29 5.81
C GLY A 294 -15.34 -7.56 4.96
N ARG A 295 -15.27 -7.47 3.63
CA ARG A 295 -16.14 -8.27 2.78
C ARG A 295 -15.53 -9.66 2.61
N ARG A 296 -15.57 -10.48 3.66
CA ARG A 296 -15.69 -11.92 3.40
C ARG A 296 -17.08 -12.11 2.82
N HIS A 297 -17.11 -12.35 1.52
CA HIS A 297 -18.23 -12.96 0.83
C HIS A 297 -18.89 -14.00 1.75
N PRO A 298 -20.22 -13.95 1.93
CA PRO A 298 -20.94 -15.15 2.36
C PRO A 298 -20.47 -16.30 1.47
N ARG A 299 -20.26 -17.47 2.08
CA ARG A 299 -20.14 -18.73 1.32
C ARG A 299 -21.16 -18.67 0.18
N ALA A 300 -20.68 -18.79 -1.05
CA ALA A 300 -21.50 -18.76 -2.25
C ALA A 300 -22.67 -19.72 -2.05
N GLY A 301 -23.83 -19.12 -1.86
CA GLY A 301 -25.07 -19.73 -1.42
C GLY A 301 -26.13 -18.64 -1.44
N GLY A 302 -26.41 -18.13 -2.64
CA GLY A 302 -27.46 -17.13 -2.89
C GLY A 302 -27.10 -16.12 -3.99
N ASN A 303 -27.71 -16.28 -5.16
CA ASN A 303 -27.54 -15.53 -6.42
C ASN A 303 -27.47 -13.99 -6.31
N SER A 304 -26.32 -13.43 -6.71
CA SER A 304 -26.25 -12.19 -7.52
C SER A 304 -24.92 -12.21 -8.31
N LEU A 305 -24.99 -12.53 -9.60
CA LEU A 305 -23.84 -12.66 -10.49
C LEU A 305 -23.26 -11.27 -10.81
N THR A 306 -22.14 -10.88 -10.19
CA THR A 306 -21.36 -9.70 -10.63
C THR A 306 -20.88 -9.93 -12.05
N ARG A 307 -21.21 -9.03 -13.00
CA ARG A 307 -20.96 -9.21 -14.44
C ARG A 307 -19.74 -8.39 -14.89
N ASN A 308 -18.53 -8.92 -14.70
CA ASN A 308 -17.28 -8.22 -15.02
C ASN A 308 -16.84 -8.47 -16.46
N PHE A 309 -16.36 -7.42 -17.13
CA PHE A 309 -15.89 -7.48 -18.51
C PHE A 309 -14.40 -7.15 -18.60
N ALA A 310 -13.64 -7.95 -19.35
CA ALA A 310 -12.29 -7.62 -19.80
C ALA A 310 -12.33 -7.09 -21.23
N ILE A 311 -11.63 -5.99 -21.48
CA ILE A 311 -11.48 -5.36 -22.79
C ILE A 311 -9.99 -5.31 -23.12
N ILE A 312 -9.59 -5.98 -24.20
CA ILE A 312 -8.21 -6.06 -24.65
C ILE A 312 -8.12 -5.40 -26.04
N PRO A 313 -7.68 -4.14 -26.13
CA PRO A 313 -7.57 -3.45 -27.40
C PRO A 313 -6.30 -3.86 -28.15
N VAL A 314 -6.46 -4.18 -29.44
CA VAL A 314 -5.38 -4.58 -30.34
C VAL A 314 -5.47 -3.73 -31.61
N LYS A 315 -4.44 -2.96 -31.94
CA LYS A 315 -4.48 -2.05 -33.11
C LYS A 315 -4.44 -2.80 -34.46
N GLY A 316 -3.87 -4.00 -34.48
CA GLY A 316 -3.74 -4.87 -35.67
C GLY A 316 -2.40 -5.60 -35.71
N LEU A 317 -2.29 -6.69 -36.45
CA LEU A 317 -1.10 -7.56 -36.41
C LEU A 317 0.11 -6.99 -37.18
N LEU A 318 -0.14 -6.15 -38.18
CA LEU A 318 0.90 -5.57 -39.04
C LEU A 318 1.16 -4.08 -38.76
N ASP A 319 0.18 -3.34 -38.24
CA ASP A 319 0.27 -1.88 -38.02
C ASP A 319 0.59 -1.47 -36.56
N SER A 320 0.76 -2.47 -35.69
CA SER A 320 1.17 -2.28 -34.30
C SER A 320 2.68 -2.16 -34.15
N LYS A 321 3.10 -1.54 -33.03
CA LYS A 321 4.49 -1.48 -32.56
C LYS A 321 5.48 -1.04 -33.66
N SER A 322 5.21 0.11 -34.28
CA SER A 322 6.01 0.66 -35.39
C SER A 322 7.50 0.78 -35.08
N ARG A 323 7.86 1.03 -33.81
CA ARG A 323 9.25 1.08 -33.31
C ARG A 323 10.01 -0.24 -33.46
N LEU A 324 9.32 -1.38 -33.49
CA LEU A 324 9.93 -2.71 -33.72
C LEU A 324 10.13 -3.05 -35.19
N SER A 325 9.53 -2.28 -36.11
CA SER A 325 9.54 -2.61 -37.55
C SER A 325 10.92 -2.44 -38.21
N ARG A 326 11.87 -1.81 -37.52
CA ARG A 326 13.28 -1.72 -37.95
C ARG A 326 14.11 -2.96 -37.56
N SER A 327 13.63 -3.73 -36.58
CA SER A 327 14.38 -4.85 -35.98
C SER A 327 13.72 -6.20 -36.27
N LEU A 328 12.43 -6.22 -36.59
CA LEU A 328 11.66 -7.43 -36.89
C LEU A 328 11.00 -7.31 -38.26
N ASN A 329 11.07 -8.38 -39.05
CA ASN A 329 10.29 -8.49 -40.28
C ASN A 329 8.78 -8.60 -39.94
N PRO A 330 7.88 -8.36 -40.91
CA PRO A 330 6.44 -8.39 -40.66
C PRO A 330 5.92 -9.71 -40.07
N ARG A 331 6.51 -10.85 -40.45
CA ARG A 331 6.13 -12.19 -39.97
C ARG A 331 6.47 -12.36 -38.49
N ASP A 332 7.67 -11.99 -38.08
CA ASP A 332 8.12 -12.10 -36.69
C ASP A 332 7.41 -11.10 -35.78
N LYS A 333 7.15 -9.88 -36.29
CA LYS A 333 6.34 -8.89 -35.56
C LYS A 333 4.93 -9.41 -35.29
N LYS A 334 4.29 -10.02 -36.29
CA LYS A 334 2.97 -10.67 -36.13
C LYS A 334 3.01 -11.77 -35.06
N LYS A 335 3.99 -12.66 -35.12
CA LYS A 335 4.18 -13.72 -34.10
C LYS A 335 4.35 -13.15 -32.69
N LEU A 336 5.12 -12.07 -32.54
CA LEU A 336 5.36 -11.43 -31.26
C LEU A 336 4.08 -10.81 -30.69
N ILE A 337 3.31 -10.08 -31.51
CA ILE A 337 2.03 -9.47 -31.09
C ILE A 337 1.04 -10.55 -30.64
N LEU A 338 0.92 -11.65 -31.39
CA LEU A 338 0.06 -12.77 -31.02
C LEU A 338 0.53 -13.45 -29.73
N ALA A 339 1.84 -13.56 -29.51
CA ALA A 339 2.38 -14.14 -28.29
C ALA A 339 2.04 -13.29 -27.05
N MET A 340 2.22 -11.96 -27.12
CA MET A 340 1.85 -11.06 -26.01
C MET A 340 0.34 -11.07 -25.75
N LEU A 341 -0.47 -11.08 -26.80
CA LEU A 341 -1.93 -11.20 -26.66
C LEU A 341 -2.32 -12.52 -25.97
N LYS A 342 -1.67 -13.64 -26.31
CA LYS A 342 -1.92 -14.94 -25.67
C LYS A 342 -1.53 -14.95 -24.20
N ASP A 343 -0.44 -14.29 -23.81
CA ASP A 343 -0.05 -14.14 -22.41
C ASP A 343 -1.14 -13.40 -21.62
N VAL A 344 -1.62 -12.26 -22.14
CA VAL A 344 -2.68 -11.48 -21.50
C VAL A 344 -4.00 -12.25 -21.42
N LEU A 345 -4.39 -12.95 -22.50
CA LEU A 345 -5.61 -13.77 -22.51
C LEU A 345 -5.54 -14.92 -21.50
N SER A 346 -4.41 -15.60 -21.40
CA SER A 346 -4.21 -16.69 -20.44
C SER A 346 -4.35 -16.19 -19.00
N ALA A 347 -3.72 -15.05 -18.68
CA ALA A 347 -3.85 -14.44 -17.35
C ALA A 347 -5.29 -14.01 -17.02
N VAL A 348 -6.01 -13.48 -18.00
CA VAL A 348 -7.43 -13.10 -17.87
C VAL A 348 -8.31 -14.33 -17.62
N GLU A 349 -8.11 -15.41 -18.37
CA GLU A 349 -8.87 -16.66 -18.22
C GLU A 349 -8.60 -17.33 -16.87
N GLU A 350 -7.33 -17.53 -16.51
CA GLU A 350 -6.90 -18.12 -15.23
C GLU A 350 -7.33 -17.30 -14.00
N SER A 351 -7.65 -16.01 -14.20
CA SER A 351 -8.14 -15.17 -13.10
C SER A 351 -9.53 -15.57 -12.63
N GLU A 352 -10.36 -16.17 -13.50
CA GLU A 352 -11.77 -16.48 -13.25
C GLU A 352 -12.63 -15.27 -12.83
N LEU A 353 -12.14 -14.04 -13.08
CA LEU A 353 -12.82 -12.81 -12.64
C LEU A 353 -13.85 -12.30 -13.65
N PHE A 354 -13.76 -12.71 -14.91
CA PHE A 354 -14.45 -12.09 -16.03
C PHE A 354 -15.49 -13.04 -16.64
N ASN A 355 -16.74 -12.59 -16.71
CA ASN A 355 -17.80 -13.33 -17.39
C ASN A 355 -17.72 -13.14 -18.92
N ARG A 356 -17.10 -12.05 -19.37
CA ARG A 356 -16.92 -11.75 -20.78
C ARG A 356 -15.56 -11.14 -21.03
N VAL A 357 -14.87 -11.65 -22.05
CA VAL A 357 -13.61 -11.11 -22.56
C VAL A 357 -13.85 -10.65 -23.99
N LEU A 358 -13.50 -9.39 -24.28
CA LEU A 358 -13.63 -8.76 -25.57
C LEU A 358 -12.27 -8.28 -26.05
N VAL A 359 -11.81 -8.84 -27.17
CA VAL A 359 -10.70 -8.29 -27.95
C VAL A 359 -11.28 -7.33 -28.98
N VAL A 360 -10.88 -6.06 -28.94
CA VAL A 360 -11.37 -5.04 -29.87
C VAL A 360 -10.26 -4.63 -30.83
N SER A 361 -10.52 -4.72 -32.13
CA SER A 361 -9.52 -4.44 -33.16
C SER A 361 -10.13 -3.96 -34.47
N PRO A 362 -9.48 -3.05 -35.22
CA PRO A 362 -9.87 -2.74 -36.60
C PRO A 362 -9.37 -3.80 -37.60
N ASP A 363 -8.51 -4.73 -37.17
CA ASP A 363 -7.99 -5.83 -37.98
C ASP A 363 -8.80 -7.10 -37.71
N PRO A 364 -9.67 -7.54 -38.64
CA PRO A 364 -10.51 -8.71 -38.42
C PRO A 364 -9.71 -10.02 -38.34
N THR A 365 -8.47 -10.04 -38.85
CA THR A 365 -7.62 -11.25 -38.82
C THR A 365 -7.16 -11.61 -37.42
N VAL A 366 -7.19 -10.66 -36.46
CA VAL A 366 -6.84 -10.90 -35.05
C VAL A 366 -7.69 -12.01 -34.44
N ALA A 367 -8.99 -12.09 -34.80
CA ALA A 367 -9.89 -13.08 -34.25
C ALA A 367 -9.48 -14.53 -34.60
N GLU A 368 -9.17 -14.75 -35.89
CA GLU A 368 -8.76 -16.05 -36.42
C GLU A 368 -7.36 -16.43 -35.93
N GLU A 369 -6.41 -15.50 -36.03
CA GLU A 369 -4.99 -15.74 -35.71
C GLU A 369 -4.72 -15.92 -34.21
N ALA A 370 -5.51 -15.27 -33.35
CA ALA A 370 -5.47 -15.48 -31.91
C ALA A 370 -6.38 -16.63 -31.44
N ASN A 371 -7.12 -17.28 -32.36
CA ASN A 371 -8.08 -18.35 -32.07
C ASN A 371 -9.09 -17.96 -30.97
N LEU A 372 -9.71 -16.78 -31.12
CA LEU A 372 -10.61 -16.25 -30.10
C LEU A 372 -11.93 -17.04 -30.05
N PRO A 373 -12.51 -17.27 -28.86
CA PRO A 373 -13.83 -17.87 -28.74
C PRO A 373 -14.91 -17.06 -29.46
N HIS A 374 -15.97 -17.74 -29.91
CA HIS A 374 -17.07 -17.07 -30.60
C HIS A 374 -17.69 -15.95 -29.75
N GLY A 375 -17.75 -14.74 -30.31
CA GLY A 375 -18.30 -13.56 -29.65
C GLY A 375 -17.34 -12.85 -28.68
N SER A 376 -16.08 -13.26 -28.61
CA SER A 376 -15.01 -12.55 -27.89
C SER A 376 -14.29 -11.50 -28.74
N PHE A 377 -14.67 -11.32 -30.00
CA PHE A 377 -14.12 -10.29 -30.88
C PHE A 377 -15.14 -9.18 -31.15
N LEU A 378 -14.68 -7.93 -31.13
CA LEU A 378 -15.45 -6.75 -31.51
C LEU A 378 -14.67 -5.97 -32.58
N HIS A 379 -15.26 -5.83 -33.77
CA HIS A 379 -14.66 -5.03 -34.84
C HIS A 379 -14.72 -3.54 -34.48
N GLN A 380 -13.57 -2.87 -34.52
CA GLN A 380 -13.45 -1.45 -34.17
C GLN A 380 -13.85 -0.55 -35.34
N GLU A 381 -14.83 0.33 -35.13
CA GLU A 381 -15.32 1.23 -36.20
C GLU A 381 -14.62 2.60 -36.21
N GLY A 382 -14.12 3.07 -35.05
CA GLY A 382 -13.47 4.37 -34.92
C GLY A 382 -11.93 4.32 -34.97
N GLN A 383 -11.28 5.46 -35.19
CA GLN A 383 -9.82 5.55 -35.24
C GLN A 383 -9.17 5.65 -33.84
N GLY A 384 -8.11 4.88 -33.62
CA GLY A 384 -7.27 4.95 -32.43
C GLY A 384 -7.79 4.22 -31.18
N LEU A 385 -6.89 3.99 -30.22
CA LEU A 385 -7.14 3.20 -29.01
C LEU A 385 -8.36 3.67 -28.20
N ASN A 386 -8.50 4.99 -28.00
CA ASN A 386 -9.61 5.54 -27.23
C ASN A 386 -10.97 5.28 -27.88
N ALA A 387 -11.06 5.22 -29.21
CA ALA A 387 -12.32 4.92 -29.90
C ALA A 387 -12.74 3.46 -29.66
N GLY A 388 -11.79 2.52 -29.81
CA GLY A 388 -12.04 1.09 -29.53
C GLY A 388 -12.44 0.85 -28.08
N VAL A 389 -11.76 1.48 -27.11
CA VAL A 389 -12.12 1.37 -25.69
C VAL A 389 -13.50 1.97 -25.39
N ARG A 390 -13.87 3.11 -26.01
CA ARG A 390 -15.24 3.67 -25.86
C ARG A 390 -16.31 2.73 -26.42
N GLN A 391 -16.12 2.24 -27.63
CA GLN A 391 -17.06 1.33 -28.30
C GLN A 391 -17.30 0.06 -27.47
N SER A 392 -16.22 -0.58 -27.03
CA SER A 392 -16.30 -1.78 -26.19
C SER A 392 -16.86 -1.51 -24.78
N THR A 393 -16.61 -0.33 -24.21
CA THR A 393 -17.27 0.09 -22.95
C THR A 393 -18.78 0.26 -23.16
N HIS A 394 -19.21 0.83 -24.29
CA HIS A 394 -20.63 0.96 -24.61
C HIS A 394 -21.31 -0.40 -24.80
N PHE A 395 -20.64 -1.33 -25.49
CA PHE A 395 -21.10 -2.71 -25.60
C PHE A 395 -21.28 -3.36 -24.20
N ALA A 396 -20.29 -3.22 -23.32
CA ALA A 396 -20.35 -3.75 -21.95
C ALA A 396 -21.51 -3.14 -21.14
N LEU A 397 -21.79 -1.84 -21.29
CA LEU A 397 -22.95 -1.19 -20.66
C LEU A 397 -24.27 -1.75 -21.19
N GLY A 398 -24.39 -2.00 -22.51
CA GLY A 398 -25.56 -2.65 -23.11
C GLY A 398 -25.81 -4.05 -22.55
N GLU A 399 -24.73 -4.77 -22.27
CA GLU A 399 -24.74 -6.06 -21.57
C GLU A 399 -24.84 -5.94 -20.04
N LYS A 400 -25.18 -4.77 -19.48
CA LYS A 400 -25.35 -4.58 -18.02
C LYS A 400 -24.12 -5.00 -17.20
N ALA A 401 -22.91 -4.76 -17.73
CA ALA A 401 -21.67 -5.03 -17.01
C ALA A 401 -21.61 -4.21 -15.71
N SER A 402 -21.23 -4.87 -14.61
CA SER A 402 -21.00 -4.23 -13.31
C SER A 402 -19.68 -3.46 -13.30
N SER A 403 -18.68 -3.98 -14.00
CA SER A 403 -17.35 -3.36 -14.13
C SER A 403 -16.71 -3.68 -15.47
N VAL A 404 -15.73 -2.87 -15.85
CA VAL A 404 -14.88 -3.09 -17.03
C VAL A 404 -13.42 -2.92 -16.64
N ALA A 405 -12.58 -3.90 -16.96
CA ALA A 405 -11.13 -3.76 -16.99
C ALA A 405 -10.65 -3.61 -18.44
N VAL A 406 -9.98 -2.50 -18.74
CA VAL A 406 -9.22 -2.34 -19.99
C VAL A 406 -7.80 -2.79 -19.71
N ILE A 407 -7.32 -3.79 -20.44
CA ILE A 407 -6.02 -4.43 -20.24
C ILE A 407 -5.27 -4.36 -21.57
N LEU A 408 -4.16 -3.63 -21.64
CA LEU A 408 -3.40 -3.53 -22.89
C LEU A 408 -2.79 -4.89 -23.27
N ALA A 409 -2.67 -5.17 -24.57
CA ALA A 409 -2.26 -6.48 -25.08
C ALA A 409 -0.73 -6.72 -25.06
N ASP A 410 0.05 -5.74 -24.59
CA ASP A 410 1.50 -5.66 -24.72
C ASP A 410 2.25 -5.76 -23.38
N ILE A 411 1.58 -6.27 -22.35
CA ILE A 411 2.12 -6.54 -21.00
C ILE A 411 2.30 -8.04 -20.76
N PRO A 412 3.30 -8.70 -21.39
CA PRO A 412 3.41 -10.15 -21.46
C PRO A 412 3.69 -10.85 -20.13
N LEU A 413 4.06 -10.09 -19.08
CA LEU A 413 4.35 -10.62 -17.75
C LEU A 413 3.14 -10.63 -16.81
N LEU A 414 1.98 -10.16 -17.28
CA LEU A 414 0.74 -10.18 -16.51
C LEU A 414 0.41 -11.59 -16.03
N GLU A 415 0.12 -11.75 -14.73
CA GLU A 415 -0.36 -13.01 -14.17
C GLU A 415 -1.78 -12.87 -13.60
N SER A 416 -2.50 -13.98 -13.49
CA SER A 416 -3.85 -14.03 -12.93
C SER A 416 -3.96 -13.46 -11.51
N ARG A 417 -2.91 -13.61 -10.69
CA ARG A 417 -2.84 -13.02 -9.34
C ARG A 417 -2.84 -11.49 -9.34
N ASP A 418 -2.27 -10.86 -10.38
CA ASP A 418 -2.21 -9.40 -10.47
C ASP A 418 -3.61 -8.83 -10.75
N LEU A 419 -4.41 -9.53 -11.56
CA LEU A 419 -5.82 -9.18 -11.82
C LEU A 419 -6.68 -9.36 -10.57
N LYS A 420 -6.46 -10.45 -9.81
CA LYS A 420 -7.15 -10.68 -8.52
C LYS A 420 -6.80 -9.58 -7.50
N GLU A 421 -5.54 -9.16 -7.47
CA GLU A 421 -5.10 -8.04 -6.63
C GLU A 421 -5.80 -6.74 -7.04
N LEU A 422 -5.80 -6.37 -8.33
CA LEU A 422 -6.49 -5.19 -8.84
C LEU A 422 -7.98 -5.15 -8.47
N TYR A 423 -8.69 -6.28 -8.56
CA TYR A 423 -10.12 -6.35 -8.21
C TYR A 423 -10.38 -6.33 -6.70
N SER A 424 -9.40 -6.75 -5.89
CA SER A 424 -9.46 -6.66 -4.43
C SER A 424 -9.18 -5.25 -3.89
N MET A 425 -8.77 -4.29 -4.76
CA MET A 425 -8.46 -2.92 -4.37
C MET A 425 -9.73 -2.11 -4.10
N GLY A 426 -10.13 -2.10 -2.83
CA GLY A 426 -11.17 -1.22 -2.28
C GLY A 426 -12.58 -1.53 -2.74
N ASP A 427 -13.55 -1.41 -1.83
CA ASP A 427 -14.92 -1.89 -2.06
C ASP A 427 -15.94 -0.78 -2.38
N THR A 428 -15.50 0.47 -2.41
CA THR A 428 -16.33 1.64 -2.68
C THR A 428 -16.69 1.70 -4.15
N VAL A 429 -17.98 1.76 -4.48
CA VAL A 429 -18.47 2.01 -5.84
C VAL A 429 -19.18 3.38 -5.83
N PRO A 430 -18.85 4.31 -6.75
CA PRO A 430 -17.96 4.15 -7.90
C PRO A 430 -16.46 4.09 -7.53
N ARG A 431 -15.69 3.25 -8.24
CA ARG A 431 -14.22 3.18 -8.17
C ARG A 431 -13.55 3.12 -9.53
N VAL A 432 -12.29 3.53 -9.52
CA VAL A 432 -11.34 3.40 -10.62
C VAL A 432 -10.02 2.81 -10.08
N VAL A 433 -9.53 1.73 -10.68
CA VAL A 433 -8.22 1.15 -10.35
C VAL A 433 -7.31 1.26 -11.56
N LEU A 434 -6.12 1.82 -11.36
CA LEU A 434 -5.14 2.10 -12.41
C LEU A 434 -3.89 1.25 -12.21
N SER A 435 -3.26 0.83 -13.31
CA SER A 435 -1.90 0.33 -13.29
C SER A 435 -1.00 1.13 -14.24
N PRO A 436 0.08 1.76 -13.75
CA PRO A 436 0.96 2.57 -14.58
C PRO A 436 1.95 1.69 -15.38
N SER A 437 2.28 2.13 -16.59
CA SER A 437 3.46 1.67 -17.34
C SER A 437 4.74 2.34 -16.82
N LEU A 438 5.91 1.79 -17.17
CA LEU A 438 7.21 2.42 -16.94
C LEU A 438 7.39 3.76 -17.69
N LYS A 439 6.54 4.04 -18.69
CA LYS A 439 6.61 5.22 -19.58
C LYS A 439 5.51 6.25 -19.29
N ALA A 440 4.96 6.26 -18.08
CA ALA A 440 3.89 7.16 -17.62
C ALA A 440 2.53 7.05 -18.37
N GLY A 441 2.35 6.00 -19.18
CA GLY A 441 1.05 5.54 -19.70
C GLY A 441 0.31 4.62 -18.71
N THR A 442 -0.88 4.14 -19.08
CA THR A 442 -1.73 3.25 -18.29
C THR A 442 -1.80 1.89 -18.97
N ASN A 443 -1.38 0.83 -18.28
CA ASN A 443 -1.42 -0.54 -18.79
C ASN A 443 -2.75 -1.24 -18.46
N ILE A 444 -3.32 -0.95 -17.29
CA ILE A 444 -4.63 -1.47 -16.89
C ILE A 444 -5.48 -0.34 -16.30
N LEU A 445 -6.76 -0.31 -16.69
CA LEU A 445 -7.78 0.62 -16.18
C LEU A 445 -9.05 -0.16 -15.85
N VAL A 446 -9.31 -0.39 -14.56
CA VAL A 446 -10.56 -0.95 -14.05
C VAL A 446 -11.51 0.20 -13.68
N ARG A 447 -12.77 0.09 -14.09
CA ARG A 447 -13.84 1.06 -13.82
C ARG A 447 -15.08 0.32 -13.36
N GLU A 448 -15.60 0.74 -12.22
CA GLU A 448 -16.83 0.23 -11.64
C GLU A 448 -17.64 1.42 -11.11
N PRO A 449 -18.76 1.82 -11.76
CA PRO A 449 -19.34 1.24 -12.98
C PRO A 449 -18.46 1.47 -14.23
N PRO A 450 -18.72 0.78 -15.36
CA PRO A 450 -17.89 0.86 -16.57
C PRO A 450 -17.67 2.29 -17.12
N ASN A 451 -18.61 3.19 -16.87
CA ASN A 451 -18.59 4.59 -17.29
C ASN A 451 -18.07 5.57 -16.23
N ALA A 452 -17.45 5.08 -15.14
CA ALA A 452 -16.92 5.95 -14.07
C ALA A 452 -16.00 7.06 -14.60
N ILE A 453 -15.15 6.73 -15.59
CA ILE A 453 -14.41 7.73 -16.39
C ILE A 453 -14.31 7.30 -17.86
N GLY A 454 -14.14 8.28 -18.74
CA GLY A 454 -13.85 8.06 -20.16
C GLY A 454 -12.37 7.71 -20.42
N PRO A 455 -12.07 6.91 -21.46
CA PRO A 455 -10.69 6.58 -21.80
C PRO A 455 -9.96 7.80 -22.40
N SER A 456 -8.72 8.01 -21.96
CA SER A 456 -7.81 9.08 -22.32
C SER A 456 -6.37 8.55 -22.52
N TYR A 457 -6.23 7.45 -23.24
CA TYR A 457 -4.94 6.84 -23.61
C TYR A 457 -4.15 7.75 -24.56
N GLY A 458 -2.83 7.79 -24.35
CA GLY A 458 -1.91 8.70 -25.01
C GLY A 458 -0.71 9.01 -24.11
N ARG A 459 0.05 10.05 -24.44
CA ARG A 459 1.15 10.50 -23.59
C ARG A 459 0.61 10.94 -22.23
N TRP A 460 1.25 10.49 -21.15
CA TRP A 460 0.85 10.80 -19.77
C TRP A 460 -0.54 10.28 -19.35
N SER A 461 -1.05 9.24 -20.03
CA SER A 461 -2.43 8.77 -19.80
C SER A 461 -2.69 8.36 -18.36
N PHE A 462 -1.69 7.89 -17.60
CA PHE A 462 -1.87 7.58 -16.19
C PHE A 462 -2.28 8.81 -15.38
N SER A 463 -1.54 9.91 -15.52
CA SER A 463 -1.86 11.17 -14.85
C SER A 463 -3.20 11.75 -15.31
N THR A 464 -3.55 11.59 -16.59
CA THR A 464 -4.83 12.06 -17.14
C THR A 464 -6.00 11.25 -16.60
N HIS A 465 -5.91 9.92 -16.55
CA HIS A 465 -6.93 9.06 -15.95
C HIS A 465 -7.08 9.29 -14.44
N LEU A 466 -5.96 9.46 -13.71
CA LEU A 466 -5.97 9.76 -12.28
C LEU A 466 -6.70 11.07 -12.00
N ARG A 467 -6.37 12.15 -12.72
CA ARG A 467 -7.07 13.43 -12.59
C ARG A 467 -8.55 13.34 -12.98
N ALA A 468 -8.87 12.58 -14.03
CA ALA A 468 -10.26 12.38 -14.43
C ALA A 468 -11.04 11.67 -13.31
N ALA A 469 -10.49 10.61 -12.73
CA ALA A 469 -11.13 9.86 -11.65
C ALA A 469 -11.35 10.71 -10.39
N GLN A 470 -10.33 11.47 -9.99
CA GLN A 470 -10.41 12.38 -8.84
C GLN A 470 -11.54 13.43 -8.96
N LYS A 471 -11.88 13.85 -10.19
CA LYS A 471 -12.98 14.80 -10.44
C LYS A 471 -14.38 14.19 -10.31
N THR A 472 -14.50 12.86 -10.35
CA THR A 472 -15.80 12.16 -10.34
C THR A 472 -16.29 11.80 -8.95
N GLY A 473 -15.46 11.98 -7.91
CA GLY A 473 -15.74 11.49 -6.55
C GLY A 473 -15.63 9.96 -6.40
N ALA A 474 -15.24 9.24 -7.46
CA ALA A 474 -14.97 7.80 -7.38
C ALA A 474 -13.74 7.53 -6.49
N ALA A 475 -13.77 6.40 -5.77
CA ALA A 475 -12.59 5.93 -5.06
C ALA A 475 -11.50 5.54 -6.08
N VAL A 476 -10.31 6.11 -5.95
CA VAL A 476 -9.23 5.91 -6.92
C VAL A 476 -8.09 5.13 -6.28
N TYR A 477 -7.65 4.08 -6.98
CA TYR A 477 -6.57 3.21 -6.54
C TYR A 477 -5.53 3.09 -7.65
N SER A 478 -4.26 2.88 -7.27
CA SER A 478 -3.18 2.57 -8.19
C SER A 478 -2.42 1.35 -7.69
N LEU A 479 -2.19 0.38 -8.57
CA LEU A 479 -1.34 -0.78 -8.30
C LEU A 479 -0.21 -0.82 -9.32
N SER A 480 1.03 -0.76 -8.83
CA SER A 480 2.24 -0.82 -9.64
C SER A 480 3.11 -1.96 -9.15
N ASN A 481 3.52 -2.82 -10.07
CA ASN A 481 4.52 -3.86 -9.82
C ASN A 481 5.32 -4.13 -11.12
N PRO A 482 6.48 -4.80 -11.04
CA PRO A 482 7.35 -5.00 -12.20
C PRO A 482 6.69 -5.73 -13.38
N ARG A 483 5.71 -6.61 -13.12
CA ARG A 483 4.97 -7.35 -14.17
C ARG A 483 3.96 -6.47 -14.87
N LEU A 484 3.13 -5.76 -14.09
CA LEU A 484 2.06 -4.91 -14.61
C LEU A 484 2.58 -3.67 -15.35
N SER A 485 3.71 -3.12 -14.91
CA SER A 485 4.27 -1.90 -15.47
C SER A 485 5.11 -2.11 -16.72
N PHE A 486 5.52 -3.35 -17.03
CA PHE A 486 6.38 -3.66 -18.14
C PHE A 486 5.58 -3.92 -19.43
N ASP A 487 5.63 -2.95 -20.34
CA ASP A 487 5.09 -3.03 -21.70
C ASP A 487 6.20 -3.11 -22.76
N VAL A 488 6.01 -3.95 -23.78
CA VAL A 488 7.01 -4.17 -24.83
C VAL A 488 6.75 -3.24 -26.03
N ASP A 489 7.54 -2.19 -26.22
CA ASP A 489 7.45 -1.26 -27.36
C ASP A 489 8.68 -1.22 -28.27
N THR A 490 9.85 -1.49 -27.70
CA THR A 490 11.16 -1.20 -28.28
C THR A 490 12.02 -2.46 -28.36
N PRO A 491 13.04 -2.49 -29.23
CA PRO A 491 13.98 -3.61 -29.28
C PRO A 491 14.65 -3.88 -27.93
N GLU A 492 14.93 -2.85 -27.14
CA GLU A 492 15.49 -2.94 -25.79
C GLU A 492 14.53 -3.66 -24.82
N ASP A 493 13.23 -3.47 -24.99
CA ASP A 493 12.21 -4.19 -24.21
C ASP A 493 12.25 -5.70 -24.54
N LEU A 494 12.58 -6.11 -25.77
CA LEU A 494 12.71 -7.54 -26.11
C LEU A 494 13.91 -8.20 -25.40
N ILE A 495 15.01 -7.46 -25.25
CA ILE A 495 16.18 -7.90 -24.48
C ILE A 495 15.80 -8.05 -23.00
N THR A 496 15.09 -7.05 -22.48
CA THR A 496 14.60 -7.05 -21.10
C THR A 496 13.65 -8.22 -20.85
N MET A 497 12.73 -8.50 -21.78
CA MET A 497 11.80 -9.62 -21.72
C MET A 497 12.55 -10.96 -21.62
N ARG A 498 13.56 -11.19 -22.45
CA ARG A 498 14.41 -12.40 -22.38
C ARG A 498 15.13 -12.56 -21.05
N ARG A 499 15.54 -11.46 -20.41
CA ARG A 499 16.20 -11.49 -19.10
C ARG A 499 15.23 -11.77 -17.96
N GLN A 500 14.00 -11.28 -18.05
CA GLN A 500 12.99 -11.44 -17.00
C GLN A 500 12.30 -12.82 -17.06
N ASP A 501 12.23 -13.44 -18.24
CA ASP A 501 11.71 -14.80 -18.41
C ASP A 501 12.68 -15.67 -19.24
N PRO A 502 13.87 -16.00 -18.71
CA PRO A 502 14.86 -16.77 -19.45
C PRO A 502 14.41 -18.22 -19.68
N GLN A 503 13.47 -18.71 -18.87
CA GLN A 503 12.96 -20.08 -18.92
C GLN A 503 11.82 -20.26 -19.94
N GLY A 504 11.34 -19.18 -20.57
CA GLY A 504 10.28 -19.31 -21.58
C GLY A 504 8.93 -19.70 -20.99
N LYS A 505 8.56 -19.18 -19.81
CA LYS A 505 7.26 -19.48 -19.21
C LYS A 505 6.12 -18.86 -20.02
N THR A 506 6.31 -17.61 -20.43
CA THR A 506 5.37 -16.85 -21.27
C THR A 506 5.46 -17.29 -22.73
N HIS A 507 4.36 -17.17 -23.46
CA HIS A 507 4.33 -17.29 -24.91
C HIS A 507 5.30 -16.30 -25.57
N THR A 508 5.37 -15.07 -25.06
CA THR A 508 6.27 -14.03 -25.57
C THR A 508 7.73 -14.44 -25.44
N ALA A 509 8.16 -14.97 -24.29
CA ALA A 509 9.54 -15.41 -24.13
C ALA A 509 9.89 -16.61 -25.03
N ARG A 510 8.99 -17.60 -25.17
CA ARG A 510 9.17 -18.72 -26.13
C ARG A 510 9.29 -18.22 -27.57
N CYS A 511 8.40 -17.30 -27.95
CA CYS A 511 8.43 -16.65 -29.26
C CYS A 511 9.79 -15.97 -29.52
N LEU A 512 10.36 -15.28 -28.52
CA LEU A 512 11.67 -14.65 -28.60
C LEU A 512 12.85 -15.65 -28.59
N GLN A 513 12.69 -16.84 -28.03
CA GLN A 513 13.71 -17.90 -28.09
C GLN A 513 13.80 -18.51 -29.49
N GLU A 514 12.66 -18.69 -30.15
CA GLU A 514 12.56 -19.24 -31.51
C GLU A 514 12.98 -18.23 -32.59
N MET A 515 12.91 -16.92 -32.30
CA MET A 515 13.37 -15.87 -33.20
C MET A 515 14.91 -15.80 -33.24
N THR A 516 15.49 -15.94 -34.43
CA THR A 516 16.89 -15.62 -34.69
C THR A 516 17.06 -14.09 -34.69
N LEU A 517 17.23 -13.49 -33.52
CA LEU A 517 17.49 -12.05 -33.41
C LEU A 517 18.92 -11.76 -33.92
N HIS A 518 19.08 -11.48 -35.22
CA HIS A 518 20.31 -10.89 -35.80
C HIS A 518 20.56 -9.44 -35.32
N VAL A 519 20.05 -9.04 -34.15
CA VAL A 519 19.92 -7.63 -33.72
C VAL A 519 20.51 -7.42 -32.33
N MET A 520 21.72 -7.93 -32.06
CA MET A 520 22.43 -7.61 -30.81
C MET A 520 23.87 -7.09 -31.00
N ALA A 521 24.31 -6.79 -32.23
CA ALA A 521 25.69 -6.34 -32.49
C ALA A 521 25.84 -4.86 -32.91
N ARG A 522 24.82 -3.99 -32.78
CA ARG A 522 24.91 -2.59 -33.26
C ARG A 522 24.65 -1.48 -32.23
N SER A 523 24.49 -1.78 -30.95
CA SER A 523 24.25 -0.74 -29.91
C SER A 523 25.42 -0.55 -28.94
N SER A 524 26.58 -1.14 -29.21
CA SER A 524 27.84 -0.92 -28.48
C SER A 524 28.90 -0.30 -29.40
N ARG A 525 28.67 0.93 -29.83
CA ARG A 525 29.71 1.88 -30.25
C ARG A 525 29.33 3.28 -29.81
#